data_AF-A0A5K1C8B3-F1
#
_entry.id   AF-A0A5K1C8B3-F1
#
_cell.length_a   1.000
_cell.length_b   1.000
_cell.length_c   1.000
_cell.angle_alpha   90.00
_cell.angle_beta   90.00
_cell.angle_gamma   90.00
#
_symmetry.space_group_name_H-M   'P 1'
#
loop_
_entity.id
_entity.type
_entity.pdbx_description
1 polymer ?
#
loop_
_entity_poly.entity_id
_entity_poly.type
_entity_poly.pdbx_seq_one_letter_code
_entity_poly.pdbx_strand_id
1 'polypeptide(L)' 'MARKVPTKADVYSYGILLLEVFIGRKPTDEQFDGDFHLRQWVAEAFSVAISNVIDN' A
#
# COMPACT_ATOMS: atom_id res chain seq x y z
N MET A 1 -13.96 -28.20 2.30
CA MET A 1 -12.78 -27.95 3.17
C MET A 1 -12.71 -26.45 3.44
N ALA A 2 -12.81 -26.01 4.69
CA ALA A 2 -12.70 -24.59 5.04
C ALA A 2 -11.22 -24.17 5.05
N ARG A 3 -10.84 -23.22 4.19
CA ARG A 3 -9.50 -22.63 4.18
C ARG A 3 -9.40 -21.73 5.42
N LYS A 4 -8.63 -22.16 6.43
CA LYS A 4 -8.31 -21.33 7.60
C LYS A 4 -7.42 -20.19 7.11
N VAL A 5 -7.99 -19.00 6.94
CA VAL A 5 -7.23 -17.79 6.61
C VAL A 5 -6.44 -17.40 7.86
N PRO A 6 -5.10 -17.27 7.78
CA PRO A 6 -4.32 -16.85 8.93
C PRO A 6 -4.63 -15.39 9.26
N THR A 7 -4.74 -15.03 10.54
CA THR A 7 -4.99 -13.64 10.99
C THR A 7 -4.00 -12.64 10.38
N LYS A 8 -2.76 -13.09 10.10
CA LYS A 8 -1.73 -12.28 9.43
C LYS A 8 -2.10 -11.90 7.98
N ALA A 9 -2.85 -12.76 7.27
CA ALA A 9 -3.38 -12.46 5.94
C ALA A 9 -4.54 -11.46 6.00
N ASP A 10 -5.37 -11.51 7.05
CA ASP A 10 -6.44 -10.52 7.25
C ASP A 10 -5.87 -9.13 7.55
N VAL A 11 -4.83 -9.04 8.39
CA VAL A 11 -4.13 -7.77 8.68
C VAL A 11 -3.49 -7.19 7.42
N TYR A 12 -2.86 -8.04 6.60
CA TYR A 12 -2.27 -7.59 5.33
C TYR A 12 -3.34 -7.03 4.38
N SER A 13 -4.45 -7.76 4.22
CA SER A 13 -5.57 -7.34 3.37
C SER A 13 -6.18 -6.03 3.86
N TYR A 14 -6.37 -5.89 5.17
CA TYR A 14 -6.87 -4.65 5.77
C TYR A 14 -5.93 -3.46 5.53
N GLY A 15 -4.62 -3.66 5.63
CA GLY A 15 -3.63 -2.63 5.31
C GLY A 15 -3.72 -2.15 3.86
N ILE A 16 -3.90 -3.07 2.91
CA ILE A 16 -4.09 -2.71 1.49
C ILE A 16 -5.40 -1.93 1.27
N LEU A 17 -6.49 -2.35 1.91
CA LEU A 17 -7.78 -1.64 1.84
C LEU A 17 -7.68 -0.21 2.41
N LEU A 18 -6.97 -0.03 3.53
CA LEU A 18 -6.73 1.30 4.10
C LEU A 18 -5.95 2.19 3.13
N LEU A 19 -4.89 1.65 2.51
CA LEU A 19 -4.12 2.38 1.50
C LEU A 19 -4.99 2.74 0.29
N GLU A 20 -5.83 1.83 -0.19
CA GLU A 20 -6.80 2.10 -1.27
C GLU A 20 -7.75 3.25 -0.92
N VAL A 21 -8.25 3.31 0.33
CA VAL A 21 -9.14 4.39 0.79
C VAL A 21 -8.41 5.74 0.88
N PHE A 22 -7.18 5.77 1.39
CA PHE A 22 -6.41 7.02 1.53
C PHE A 22 -5.94 7.58 0.19
N ILE A 23 -5.55 6.70 -0.73
CA ILE A 23 -4.95 7.07 -2.02
C ILE A 23 -6.06 7.25 -3.08
N GLY A 24 -7.23 6.64 -2.87
CA GLY A 24 -8.34 6.64 -3.84
C GLY A 24 -8.02 5.82 -5.10
N ARG A 25 -7.03 4.94 -5.05
CA ARG A 25 -6.53 4.15 -6.17
C ARG A 25 -6.53 2.67 -5.82
N LYS A 26 -6.99 1.84 -6.77
CA LYS A 26 -7.01 0.40 -6.59
C LYS A 26 -5.59 -0.17 -6.62
N PRO A 27 -5.27 -1.18 -5.81
CA PRO A 27 -3.98 -1.89 -5.88
C PRO A 27 -3.75 -2.60 -7.23
N THR A 28 -4.80 -2.78 -8.04
CA THR A 28 -4.76 -3.37 -9.39
C THR A 28 -4.93 -2.32 -10.49
N ASP A 29 -4.81 -1.04 -10.17
CA ASP A 29 -4.80 0.02 -11.19
C ASP A 29 -3.56 -0.19 -12.10
N GLU A 30 -3.67 0.11 -13.39
CA GLU A 30 -2.59 -0.15 -14.38
C GLU A 30 -1.29 0.59 -14.02
N GLN A 31 -1.39 1.66 -13.23
CA GLN A 31 -0.27 2.39 -12.65
C GLN A 31 0.60 1.55 -11.68
N PHE A 32 0.08 0.42 -11.21
CA PHE A 32 0.78 -0.52 -10.33
C PHE A 32 1.04 -1.89 -10.99
N ASP A 33 0.80 -2.01 -12.30
CA ASP A 33 1.06 -3.24 -13.06
C ASP A 33 2.54 -3.31 -13.46
N GLY A 34 3.20 -4.46 -13.19
CA GLY A 34 4.65 -4.66 -13.37
C GLY A 34 5.46 -4.66 -12.06
N ASP A 35 6.69 -4.12 -12.10
CA ASP A 35 7.63 -4.10 -10.95
C ASP A 35 7.30 -3.00 -9.91
N PHE A 36 6.31 -2.14 -10.19
CA PHE A 36 5.98 -0.98 -9.36
C PHE A 36 4.73 -1.24 -8.51
N HIS A 37 4.91 -1.82 -7.33
CA HIS A 37 3.80 -2.15 -6.45
C HIS A 37 3.28 -0.94 -5.65
N LEU A 38 1.99 -0.92 -5.31
CA LEU A 38 1.35 0.08 -4.43
C LEU A 38 2.18 0.36 -3.15
N ARG A 39 2.77 -0.68 -2.56
CA ARG A 39 3.62 -0.54 -1.37
C ARG A 39 4.89 0.29 -1.63
N GLN A 40 5.51 0.13 -2.79
CA GLN A 40 6.71 0.87 -3.16
C GLN A 40 6.36 2.35 -3.41
N TRP A 41 5.27 2.61 -4.13
CA TRP A 41 4.78 3.98 -4.33
C TRP A 41 4.49 4.71 -3.01
N VAL A 42 3.82 4.04 -2.07
CA VAL A 42 3.56 4.61 -0.73
C VAL A 42 4.86 4.88 0.02
N ALA A 43 5.83 3.95 -0.05
CA ALA A 43 7.12 4.12 0.61
C ALA A 43 7.92 5.31 0.03
N GLU A 44 7.93 5.47 -1.29
CA GLU A 44 8.57 6.60 -1.96
C GLU A 44 7.86 7.93 -1.63
N ALA A 45 6.52 7.97 -1.70
CA ALA A 45 5.74 9.15 -1.36
C ALA A 45 5.95 9.57 0.11
N PHE A 46 6.01 8.60 1.03
CA PHE A 46 6.29 8.86 2.44
C PHE A 46 7.73 9.35 2.64
N SER A 47 8.71 8.74 1.96
CA SER A 47 10.10 9.19 2.02
C SER A 47 10.26 10.64 1.56
N VAL A 48 9.61 11.03 0.46
CA VAL A 48 9.63 12.40 -0.05
C VAL A 48 8.97 13.37 0.94
N ALA A 49 7.81 13.00 1.50
CA ALA A 49 7.13 13.82 2.48
C ALA A 49 7.98 14.06 3.73
N ILE A 50 8.67 13.01 4.23
CA ILE A 50 9.57 13.12 5.37
C ILE A 50 10.79 13.99 5.05
N SER A 51 11.43 13.80 3.89
CA SER A 51 12.55 14.65 3.47
C SER A 51 12.16 16.13 3.41
N ASN A 52 10.99 16.45 2.86
CA ASN A 52 10.48 17.82 2.81
C ASN A 52 10.21 18.43 4.20
N VAL A 53 9.94 17.61 5.23
CA VAL A 53 9.78 18.08 6.61
C VAL A 53 11.12 18.31 7.30
N ILE A 54 12.15 17.52 6.96
CA ILE A 54 13.49 17.60 7.57
C ILE A 54 14.33 18.73 6.94
N ASP A 55 14.08 19.09 5.68
CA ASP A 55 14.76 20.19 4.97
C ASP A 55 14.31 21.61 5.43
N ASN A 56 13.51 21.72 6.51
CA ASN A 56 13.02 22.98 7.08
C ASN A 56 13.35 23.10 8.57
#